data_AF-A0A2R6EC66-F1
#
_entry.id   AF-A0A2R6EC66-F1
#
_cell.length_a   1.000
_cell.length_b   1.000
_cell.length_c   1.000
_cell.angle_alpha   90.00
_cell.angle_beta   90.00
_cell.angle_gamma   90.00
#
_symmetry.space_group_name_H-M   'P 1'
#
loop_
_entity.id
_entity.type
_entity.pdbx_description
1 polymer ?
#
loop_
_entity_poly.entity_id
_entity_poly.type
_entity_poly.pdbx_seq_one_letter_code
_entity_poly.pdbx_strand_id
1 'polypeptide(L)'
;MLPETLDVADLYELDREALTDLEGWGERSAENLLGEVESAREPPLADFLAALGIPEVGGTVAASLARHFGTFEAVRGADEDNLQAVADVGPAVAREVREFFESEANRAVLERLLNHVNPQEAETT
;
A
#
# COMPACT_ATOMS: atom_id res chain seq x y z
N MET A 1 -8.83 -18.71 -13.51
CA MET A 1 -8.43 -17.78 -14.59
C MET A 1 -7.58 -16.74 -13.90
N LEU A 2 -6.27 -16.70 -14.16
CA LEU A 2 -5.41 -15.64 -13.60
C LEU A 2 -5.79 -14.32 -14.29
N PRO A 3 -5.79 -13.18 -13.58
CA PRO A 3 -6.04 -11.88 -14.20
C PRO A 3 -5.05 -11.60 -15.35
N GLU A 4 -5.44 -10.78 -16.34
CA GLU A 4 -4.56 -10.41 -17.47
C GLU A 4 -3.29 -9.67 -17.01
N THR A 5 -3.29 -9.14 -15.78
CA THR A 5 -2.17 -8.44 -15.16
C THR A 5 -2.04 -8.91 -13.71
N LEU A 6 -0.83 -9.32 -13.32
CA LEU A 6 -0.48 -9.57 -11.92
C LEU A 6 -0.23 -8.24 -11.21
N ASP A 7 -0.81 -8.06 -10.02
CA ASP A 7 -0.57 -6.94 -9.13
C ASP A 7 -0.32 -7.39 -7.69
N VAL A 8 -0.10 -6.43 -6.79
CA VAL A 8 0.27 -6.70 -5.39
C VAL A 8 -0.82 -7.44 -4.61
N ALA A 9 -2.10 -7.32 -4.98
CA ALA A 9 -3.19 -8.00 -4.28
C ALA A 9 -3.14 -9.52 -4.52
N ASP A 10 -2.58 -9.96 -5.65
CA ASP A 10 -2.43 -11.38 -5.97
C ASP A 10 -1.55 -12.13 -4.95
N LEU A 11 -0.64 -11.42 -4.25
CA LEU A 11 0.19 -12.02 -3.20
C LEU A 11 -0.65 -12.57 -2.04
N TYR A 12 -1.80 -11.96 -1.74
CA TYR A 12 -2.70 -12.36 -0.65
C TYR A 12 -3.63 -13.51 -1.03
N GLU A 13 -3.63 -13.91 -2.30
CA GLU A 13 -4.44 -15.00 -2.87
C GLU A 13 -3.58 -16.23 -3.21
N LEU A 14 -2.26 -16.17 -2.96
CA LEU A 14 -1.35 -17.29 -3.17
C LEU A 14 -1.69 -18.46 -2.27
N ASP A 15 -1.71 -19.65 -2.86
CA ASP A 15 -1.80 -20.90 -2.12
C ASP A 15 -0.43 -21.59 -2.01
N ARG A 16 -0.32 -22.49 -1.04
CA ARG A 16 0.91 -23.23 -0.76
C ARG A 16 1.32 -24.11 -1.94
N GLU A 17 0.36 -24.75 -2.58
CA GLU A 17 0.60 -25.73 -3.64
C GLU A 17 1.26 -25.06 -4.85
N ALA A 18 0.72 -23.91 -5.27
CA ALA A 18 1.24 -23.05 -6.31
C ALA A 18 2.68 -22.61 -6.04
N LEU A 19 3.04 -22.36 -4.78
CA LEU A 19 4.40 -22.01 -4.40
C LEU A 19 5.34 -23.22 -4.44
N THR A 20 4.91 -24.39 -3.95
CA THR A 20 5.75 -25.59 -3.93
C THR A 20 5.97 -26.22 -5.30
N ASP A 21 5.11 -25.92 -6.27
CA ASP A 21 5.28 -26.34 -7.67
C ASP A 21 6.37 -25.53 -8.40
N LEU A 22 6.83 -24.41 -7.83
CA LEU A 22 7.89 -23.59 -8.40
C LEU A 22 9.28 -24.22 -8.18
N GLU A 23 10.11 -24.22 -9.22
CA GLU A 23 11.49 -24.69 -9.12
C GLU A 23 12.26 -23.87 -8.06
N GLY A 24 12.92 -24.58 -7.13
CA GLY A 24 13.67 -23.97 -6.03
C GLY A 24 12.85 -23.60 -4.80
N TRP A 25 11.53 -23.80 -4.82
CA TRP A 25 10.67 -23.62 -3.66
C TRP A 25 10.43 -24.95 -2.95
N GLY A 26 10.49 -24.92 -1.63
CA GLY A 26 10.14 -26.06 -0.78
C GLY A 26 9.14 -25.64 0.28
N GLU A 27 8.53 -26.63 0.93
CA GLU A 27 7.45 -26.45 1.92
C GLU A 27 7.72 -25.31 2.91
N ARG A 28 8.90 -25.33 3.55
CA ARG A 28 9.28 -24.32 4.54
C ARG A 28 9.36 -22.91 3.96
N SER A 29 9.84 -22.76 2.72
CA SER A 29 9.94 -21.44 2.08
C SER A 29 8.55 -20.91 1.73
N ALA A 30 7.66 -21.78 1.26
CA ALA A 30 6.26 -21.44 0.99
C ALA A 30 5.53 -21.03 2.27
N GLU A 31 5.69 -21.80 3.36
CA GLU A 31 5.13 -21.49 4.67
C GLU A 31 5.62 -20.14 5.22
N ASN A 32 6.93 -19.87 5.10
CA ASN A 32 7.49 -18.60 5.52
C ASN A 32 6.88 -17.43 4.73
N LEU A 33 6.82 -17.53 3.39
CA LEU A 33 6.25 -16.46 2.57
C LEU A 33 4.79 -16.20 2.93
N LEU A 34 3.96 -17.24 2.98
CA LEU A 34 2.55 -17.10 3.33
C LEU A 34 2.37 -16.52 4.73
N GLY A 35 3.22 -16.91 5.69
CA GLY A 35 3.22 -16.36 7.04
C GLY A 35 3.55 -14.86 7.08
N GLU A 36 4.54 -14.41 6.30
CA GLU A 36 4.89 -12.99 6.20
C GLU A 36 3.83 -12.16 5.47
N VAL A 37 3.19 -12.70 4.43
CA VAL A 37 2.08 -12.03 3.75
C VAL A 37 0.88 -11.89 4.68
N GLU A 38 0.56 -12.94 5.45
CA GLU A 38 -0.53 -12.92 6.42
C GLU A 38 -0.27 -11.93 7.56
N SER A 39 0.97 -11.82 8.04
CA SER A 39 1.33 -10.86 9.07
C SER A 39 1.28 -9.41 8.60
N ALA A 40 1.36 -9.17 7.29
CA ALA A 40 1.32 -7.86 6.67
C ALA A 40 -0.09 -7.33 6.36
N ARG A 41 -1.17 -8.00 6.82
CA ARG A 41 -2.56 -7.56 6.58
C ARG A 41 -2.95 -6.29 7.33
N GLU A 42 -2.29 -5.97 8.44
CA GLU A 42 -2.59 -4.77 9.24
C GLU A 42 -1.33 -3.92 9.46
N PRO A 43 -0.74 -3.36 8.38
CA PRO A 43 0.50 -2.60 8.48
C PRO A 43 0.25 -1.23 9.13
N PRO A 44 1.27 -0.62 9.78
CA PRO A 44 1.21 0.79 10.14
C PRO A 44 0.92 1.67 8.92
N LEU A 45 0.09 2.72 9.08
CA LEU A 45 -0.30 3.60 7.96
C LEU A 45 0.90 4.18 7.19
N ALA A 46 1.96 4.57 7.88
CA ALA A 46 3.17 5.10 7.25
C ALA A 46 3.85 4.07 6.33
N ASP A 47 3.94 2.82 6.78
CA ASP A 47 4.56 1.73 6.00
C ASP A 47 3.69 1.37 4.80
N PHE A 48 2.36 1.37 4.98
CA PHE A 48 1.41 1.16 3.89
C PHE A 48 1.56 2.23 2.80
N LEU A 49 1.54 3.51 3.18
CA LEU A 49 1.67 4.64 2.24
C LEU A 49 3.01 4.60 1.49
N ALA A 50 4.10 4.25 2.16
CA ALA A 50 5.41 4.08 1.52
C ALA A 50 5.42 2.89 0.53
N ALA A 51 4.73 1.80 0.86
CA ALA A 51 4.66 0.60 0.02
C ALA A 51 3.80 0.80 -1.25
N LEU A 52 2.93 1.81 -1.30
CA LEU A 52 2.12 2.12 -2.50
C LEU A 52 2.96 2.59 -3.70
N GLY A 53 4.20 3.04 -3.46
CA GLY A 53 5.11 3.46 -4.54
C GLY A 53 4.67 4.74 -5.25
N ILE A 54 3.99 5.65 -4.52
CA ILE A 54 3.64 6.98 -5.05
C ILE A 54 4.94 7.76 -5.34
N PRO A 55 5.10 8.37 -6.52
CA PRO A 55 6.29 9.15 -6.85
C PRO A 55 6.59 10.20 -5.78
N GLU A 56 7.87 10.34 -5.41
CA GLU A 56 8.36 11.26 -4.37
C GLU A 56 7.86 10.99 -2.93
N VAL A 57 7.02 9.98 -2.71
CA VAL A 57 6.55 9.58 -1.36
C VAL A 57 7.42 8.45 -0.82
N GLY A 58 8.55 8.81 -0.23
CA GLY A 58 9.37 7.89 0.57
C GLY A 58 8.87 7.75 2.02
N GLY A 59 9.57 6.96 2.83
CA GLY A 59 9.19 6.71 4.23
C GLY A 59 9.01 7.96 5.09
N THR A 60 9.83 9.01 4.88
CA THR A 60 9.69 10.28 5.61
C THR A 60 8.38 10.98 5.27
N VAL A 61 8.07 11.12 3.98
CA VAL A 61 6.83 11.79 3.52
C VAL A 61 5.62 10.97 3.93
N ALA A 62 5.68 9.65 3.78
CA ALA A 62 4.63 8.74 4.21
C ALA A 62 4.34 8.84 5.73
N ALA A 63 5.38 8.94 6.55
CA ALA A 63 5.23 9.17 7.99
C ALA A 63 4.60 10.52 8.32
N SER A 64 5.00 11.59 7.62
CA SER A 64 4.40 12.92 7.78
C SER A 64 2.91 12.93 7.39
N LEU A 65 2.55 12.27 6.29
CA LEU A 65 1.15 12.10 5.84
C LEU A 65 0.35 11.30 6.86
N ALA A 66 0.86 10.16 7.31
CA ALA A 66 0.19 9.31 8.30
C ALA A 66 -0.08 10.07 9.60
N ARG A 67 0.91 10.80 10.12
CA ARG A 67 0.77 11.60 11.35
C ARG A 67 -0.19 12.78 11.17
N HIS A 68 -0.27 13.38 9.98
CA HIS A 68 -1.17 14.51 9.76
C HIS A 68 -2.63 14.07 9.61
N PHE A 69 -2.88 13.00 8.85
CA PHE A 69 -4.23 12.59 8.46
C PHE A 69 -4.83 11.47 9.33
N GLY A 70 -4.00 10.67 10.00
CA GLY A 70 -4.42 9.62 10.94
C GLY A 70 -5.01 8.37 10.29
N THR A 71 -5.71 8.48 9.16
CA THR A 71 -6.37 7.35 8.47
C THR A 71 -6.02 7.33 6.99
N PHE A 72 -6.07 6.15 6.38
CA PHE A 72 -5.82 6.00 4.94
C PHE A 72 -6.88 6.75 4.12
N GLU A 73 -8.14 6.71 4.54
CA GLU A 73 -9.26 7.40 3.89
C GLU A 73 -9.06 8.91 3.87
N ALA A 74 -8.56 9.48 4.97
CA ALA A 74 -8.26 10.91 5.04
C ALA A 74 -7.14 11.30 4.06
N VAL A 75 -6.07 10.50 3.95
CA VAL A 75 -5.00 10.73 2.97
C VAL A 75 -5.53 10.61 1.53
N ARG A 76 -6.29 9.56 1.24
CA ARG A 76 -6.90 9.30 -0.08
C ARG A 76 -7.86 10.42 -0.51
N GLY A 77 -8.57 11.01 0.46
CA GLY A 77 -9.56 12.07 0.24
C GLY A 77 -9.01 13.50 0.22
N ALA A 78 -7.78 13.73 0.69
CA ALA A 78 -7.21 15.08 0.81
C ALA A 78 -6.92 15.71 -0.56
N ASP A 79 -7.34 16.97 -0.76
CA ASP A 79 -6.98 17.75 -1.95
C ASP A 79 -5.52 18.27 -1.88
N GLU A 80 -5.04 18.89 -2.97
CA GLU A 80 -3.65 19.39 -3.06
C GLU A 80 -3.32 20.41 -1.97
N ASP A 81 -4.27 21.25 -1.56
CA ASP A 81 -4.07 22.30 -0.55
C ASP A 81 -3.90 21.67 0.84
N ASN A 82 -4.73 20.68 1.19
CA ASN A 82 -4.60 19.93 2.44
C ASN A 82 -3.31 19.10 2.47
N LEU A 83 -2.91 18.49 1.34
CA LEU A 83 -1.64 17.77 1.25
C LEU A 83 -0.45 18.71 1.47
N GLN A 84 -0.48 19.92 0.92
CA GLN A 84 0.58 20.93 1.12
C GLN A 84 0.65 21.49 2.55
N ALA A 85 -0.37 21.29 3.38
CA ALA A 85 -0.33 21.64 4.78
C ALA A 85 0.55 20.67 5.61
N VAL A 86 0.89 19.50 5.04
CA VAL A 86 1.75 18.51 5.69
C VAL A 86 3.21 18.92 5.61
N ALA A 87 3.93 18.78 6.72
CA ALA A 87 5.37 19.03 6.74
C ALA A 87 6.08 18.13 5.72
N ASP A 88 7.04 18.70 4.99
CA ASP A 88 7.81 18.03 3.93
C ASP A 88 7.03 17.71 2.65
N VAL A 89 5.76 18.12 2.53
CA VAL A 89 4.96 17.98 1.30
C VAL A 89 4.89 19.32 0.57
N GLY A 90 5.64 19.43 -0.53
CA GLY A 90 5.55 20.55 -1.46
C GLY A 90 4.49 20.34 -2.56
N PRO A 91 4.23 21.36 -3.40
CA PRO A 91 3.24 21.29 -4.47
C PRO A 91 3.49 20.16 -5.47
N ALA A 92 4.77 19.82 -5.74
CA ALA A 92 5.10 18.70 -6.61
C ALA A 92 4.63 17.36 -6.03
N VAL A 93 4.91 17.11 -4.75
CA VAL A 93 4.51 15.87 -4.06
C VAL A 93 3.01 15.79 -3.90
N ALA A 94 2.35 16.89 -3.53
CA ALA A 94 0.89 16.94 -3.41
C ALA A 94 0.20 16.56 -4.73
N ARG A 95 0.68 17.08 -5.86
CA ARG A 95 0.18 16.71 -7.19
C ARG A 95 0.39 15.22 -7.49
N GLU A 96 1.58 14.66 -7.25
CA GLU A 96 1.85 13.23 -7.49
C GLU A 96 0.91 12.33 -6.66
N VAL A 97 0.66 12.69 -5.40
CA VAL A 97 -0.29 11.97 -4.53
C VAL A 97 -1.71 12.03 -5.10
N ARG A 98 -2.16 13.20 -5.56
CA ARG A 98 -3.49 13.35 -6.17
C ARG A 98 -3.62 12.57 -7.46
N GLU A 99 -2.65 12.72 -8.37
CA GLU A 99 -2.62 11.99 -9.64
C GLU A 99 -2.62 10.48 -9.43
N PHE A 100 -1.88 9.99 -8.43
CA PHE A 100 -1.86 8.58 -8.06
C PHE A 100 -3.24 8.07 -7.65
N PHE A 101 -3.93 8.78 -6.75
CA PHE A 101 -5.28 8.40 -6.31
C PHE A 101 -6.38 8.70 -7.33
N GLU A 102 -6.09 9.45 -8.40
CA GLU A 102 -7.02 9.75 -9.49
C GLU A 102 -6.92 8.78 -10.67
N SER A 103 -5.76 8.14 -10.85
CA SER A 103 -5.54 7.08 -11.84
C SER A 103 -6.51 5.90 -11.65
N GLU A 104 -7.26 5.58 -12.71
CA GLU A 104 -8.18 4.43 -12.73
C GLU A 104 -7.45 3.10 -12.48
N ALA A 105 -6.24 2.95 -13.03
CA ALA A 105 -5.44 1.75 -12.85
C ALA A 105 -5.00 1.58 -11.39
N ASN A 106 -4.52 2.66 -10.75
CA ASN A 106 -4.09 2.61 -9.36
C ASN A 106 -5.28 2.38 -8.42
N ARG A 107 -6.43 3.01 -8.71
CA ARG A 107 -7.67 2.79 -7.95
C ARG A 107 -8.10 1.32 -7.99
N ALA A 108 -8.08 0.69 -9.17
CA ALA A 108 -8.44 -0.72 -9.30
C ALA A 108 -7.51 -1.62 -8.47
N VAL A 109 -6.19 -1.41 -8.52
CA VAL A 109 -5.22 -2.18 -7.73
C VAL A 109 -5.40 -1.94 -6.23
N LEU A 110 -5.59 -0.68 -5.81
CA LEU A 110 -5.83 -0.33 -4.41
C LEU A 110 -7.12 -0.97 -3.87
N GLU A 111 -8.20 -0.96 -4.64
CA GLU A 111 -9.47 -1.57 -4.24
C GLU A 111 -9.33 -3.08 -4.05
N ARG A 112 -8.55 -3.75 -4.91
CA ARG A 112 -8.21 -5.17 -4.71
C ARG A 112 -7.39 -5.37 -3.44
N LEU A 113 -6.36 -4.56 -3.22
CA LEU A 113 -5.46 -4.67 -2.08
C LEU A 113 -6.20 -4.46 -0.74
N LEU A 114 -7.11 -3.49 -0.67
CA LEU A 114 -7.87 -3.17 0.53
C LEU A 114 -8.91 -4.24 0.91
N ASN A 115 -9.22 -5.20 0.03
CA ASN A 115 -10.00 -6.39 0.43
C ASN A 115 -9.19 -7.34 1.33
N HIS A 116 -7.85 -7.21 1.32
CA HIS A 116 -6.92 -8.09 2.01
C HIS A 116 -6.13 -7.39 3.11
N VAL A 117 -5.93 -6.07 2.99
CA VAL A 117 -5.09 -5.24 3.85
C VAL A 117 -5.90 -4.11 4.47
N ASN A 118 -5.77 -3.94 5.78
CA ASN A 118 -6.40 -2.89 6.56
C ASN A 118 -5.31 -2.07 7.30
N PRO A 119 -4.85 -0.93 6.74
CA PRO A 119 -3.84 -0.10 7.37
C PRO A 119 -4.30 0.42 8.73
N GLN A 120 -3.44 0.32 9.74
CA GLN A 120 -3.74 0.77 11.09
C GLN A 120 -3.83 2.29 11.17
N GLU A 121 -4.75 2.82 11.98
CA GLU A 121 -4.81 4.25 12.26
C GLU A 121 -3.51 4.75 12.93
N ALA A 122 -3.06 5.94 12.55
CA ALA A 122 -1.91 6.61 13.14
C ALA A 122 -2.35 7.67 14.15
N GLU A 123 -1.58 7.81 15.23
CA GLU A 123 -1.77 8.91 16.17
C GLU A 123 -1.43 10.24 15.50
N THR A 124 -2.41 11.15 15.49
CA THR A 124 -2.21 12.49 14.92
C THR A 124 -1.52 13.43 15.90
N THR A 125 -0.61 14.28 15.42
CA THR A 125 0.07 15.31 16.25
C THR A 125 -0.14 16.70 15.69
#